data_AF-A0A956K885-F1
#
_entry.id   AF-A0A956K885-F1
#
_cell.length_a   1.000
_cell.length_b   1.000
_cell.length_c   1.000
_cell.angle_alpha   90.00
_cell.angle_beta   90.00
_cell.angle_gamma   90.00
#
_symmetry.space_group_name_H-M   'P 1'
#
loop_
_entity.id
_entity.type
_entity.pdbx_description
1 polymer ?
#
loop_
_entity_poly.entity_id
_entity_poly.type
_entity_poly.pdbx_seq_one_letter_code
_entity_poly.pdbx_strand_id
1 'polypeptide(L)'
;MMRRVHLLTLALVATTACQGKPLGHPSRQQGRSHSPEQHTRRDLELGDEQAAALAALAAEADAHPDDFEARKASGLAHMRFTLAGVLRLRDRAEADLEAAFALKSDDPEL
;
A
#
# COMPACT_ATOMS: atom_id res chain seq x y z
N MET A 1 14.27 23.47 52.78
CA MET A 1 15.25 23.18 53.86
C MET A 1 14.82 21.86 54.51
N MET A 2 15.57 20.77 54.64
CA MET A 2 17.00 20.50 54.59
C MET A 2 17.21 18.99 54.30
N ARG A 3 18.12 18.71 53.37
CA ARG A 3 19.24 17.75 53.48
C ARG A 3 19.01 16.39 54.15
N ARG A 4 19.04 15.36 53.30
CA ARG A 4 19.67 14.06 53.56
C ARG A 4 20.42 13.66 52.28
N VAL A 5 21.60 13.03 52.22
CA VAL A 5 22.69 12.72 53.14
C VAL A 5 23.70 11.93 52.27
N HIS A 6 25.00 12.17 52.46
CA HIS A 6 26.19 11.37 52.09
C HIS A 6 26.57 11.07 50.61
N LEU A 7 27.61 11.80 50.18
CA LEU A 7 28.90 11.30 49.66
C LEU A 7 29.03 9.79 49.43
N LEU A 8 29.32 9.39 48.18
CA LEU A 8 30.28 8.32 47.92
C LEU A 8 30.94 8.49 46.55
N THR A 9 32.18 8.96 46.60
CA THR A 9 33.20 8.85 45.55
C THR A 9 33.60 7.37 45.43
N LEU A 10 33.71 6.80 44.22
CA LEU A 10 34.86 5.94 43.89
C LEU A 10 34.95 5.57 42.39
N ALA A 11 36.17 5.78 41.89
CA ALA A 11 36.90 4.92 40.97
C ALA A 11 36.32 4.67 39.56
N LEU A 12 36.75 5.54 38.65
CA LEU A 12 36.94 5.24 37.24
C LEU A 12 37.97 4.10 37.09
N VAL A 13 37.50 2.89 36.80
CA VAL A 13 38.37 1.76 36.42
C VAL A 13 38.19 1.51 34.92
N ALA A 14 39.21 1.87 34.17
CA ALA A 14 39.41 1.39 32.81
C ALA A 14 39.73 -0.10 32.84
N THR A 15 38.90 -0.92 32.20
CA THR A 15 39.29 -2.26 31.74
C THR A 15 38.91 -2.44 30.29
N THR A 16 39.95 -2.55 29.48
CA THR A 16 40.01 -3.13 28.16
C THR A 16 39.27 -4.46 28.08
N ALA A 17 38.28 -4.56 27.19
CA ALA A 17 37.92 -5.83 26.56
C ALA A 17 37.24 -5.56 25.21
N CYS A 18 38.01 -5.74 24.14
CA CYS A 18 37.47 -6.03 22.82
C CYS A 18 36.63 -7.32 22.92
N GLN A 19 35.32 -7.21 23.09
CA GLN A 19 34.43 -8.36 22.87
C GLN A 19 33.97 -8.35 21.42
N GLY A 20 34.54 -9.31 20.67
CA GLY A 20 34.19 -9.58 19.29
C GLY A 20 32.69 -9.84 19.14
N LYS A 21 32.13 -9.38 18.02
CA LYS A 21 30.76 -9.68 17.62
C LYS A 21 30.59 -11.21 17.60
N PRO A 22 29.56 -11.78 18.24
CA PRO A 22 29.23 -13.17 18.01
C PRO A 22 28.93 -13.34 16.53
N LEU A 23 29.65 -14.24 15.88
CA LEU A 23 29.31 -14.75 14.56
C LEU A 23 27.84 -15.16 14.61
N GLY A 24 27.00 -14.45 13.85
CA GLY A 24 25.57 -14.66 13.81
C GLY A 24 25.23 -16.14 13.58
N HIS A 25 24.13 -16.56 14.19
CA HIS A 25 23.61 -17.92 14.16
C HIS A 25 23.72 -18.58 12.76
N PRO A 26 24.09 -19.87 12.66
CA PRO A 26 23.88 -20.60 11.44
C PRO A 26 22.37 -20.70 11.24
N SER A 27 21.82 -19.90 10.32
CA SER A 27 20.45 -20.06 9.85
C SER A 27 20.39 -21.34 9.01
N ARG A 28 20.42 -22.48 9.70
CA ARG A 28 20.09 -23.78 9.12
C ARG A 28 18.59 -23.99 9.26
N GLN A 29 17.81 -23.13 8.61
CA GLN A 29 16.41 -23.42 8.34
C GLN A 29 16.32 -24.05 6.95
N GLN A 30 16.72 -25.33 6.90
CA GLN A 30 16.27 -26.24 5.86
C GLN A 30 14.75 -26.41 6.00
N GLY A 31 14.03 -26.39 4.88
CA GLY A 31 12.74 -27.06 4.78
C GLY A 31 11.50 -26.18 4.76
N ARG A 32 11.52 -25.10 3.98
CA ARG A 32 10.40 -24.70 3.10
C ARG A 32 10.91 -23.58 2.22
N SER A 33 11.50 -23.97 1.11
CA SER A 33 11.68 -23.07 -0.03
C SER A 33 10.28 -22.62 -0.43
N HIS A 34 9.83 -21.49 0.08
CA HIS A 34 8.75 -20.77 -0.57
C HIS A 34 9.31 -20.41 -1.93
N SER A 35 8.87 -21.13 -2.97
CA SER A 35 9.26 -20.80 -4.34
C SER A 35 8.91 -19.32 -4.57
N PRO A 36 9.70 -18.53 -5.32
CA PRO A 36 9.31 -17.19 -5.74
C PRO A 36 7.90 -17.14 -6.35
N GLU A 37 7.45 -18.26 -6.92
CA GLU A 37 6.11 -18.50 -7.45
C GLU A 37 5.00 -18.43 -6.38
N GLN A 38 5.29 -18.71 -5.11
CA GLN A 38 4.32 -18.58 -4.01
C GLN A 38 4.13 -17.12 -3.55
N HIS A 39 4.93 -16.19 -4.08
CA HIS A 39 4.78 -14.75 -3.89
C HIS A 39 4.05 -14.07 -5.06
N THR A 40 3.52 -14.82 -6.03
CA THR A 40 2.64 -14.21 -7.03
C THR A 40 1.34 -13.80 -6.34
N ARG A 41 1.25 -12.50 -6.01
CA ARG A 41 0.04 -11.84 -5.53
C ARG A 41 -1.10 -12.20 -6.48
N ARG A 42 -2.02 -13.03 -6.02
CA ARG A 42 -3.19 -13.41 -6.79
C ARG A 42 -4.09 -12.18 -6.89
N ASP A 43 -4.58 -11.90 -8.09
CA ASP A 43 -5.56 -10.83 -8.29
C ASP A 43 -6.78 -11.13 -7.42
N LEU A 44 -7.32 -10.10 -6.76
CA LEU A 44 -8.52 -10.26 -5.95
C LEU A 44 -9.74 -10.34 -6.87
N GLU A 45 -10.74 -11.10 -6.43
CA GLU A 45 -12.01 -11.20 -7.13
C GLU A 45 -13.03 -10.21 -6.54
N LEU A 46 -13.91 -9.71 -7.41
CA LEU A 46 -15.07 -8.92 -6.99
C LEU A 46 -16.20 -9.85 -6.57
N GLY A 47 -16.99 -9.41 -5.60
CA GLY A 47 -18.34 -9.96 -5.41
C GLY A 47 -19.27 -9.51 -6.54
N ASP A 48 -20.33 -10.28 -6.78
CA ASP A 48 -21.28 -10.02 -7.88
C ASP A 48 -21.91 -8.62 -7.80
N GLU A 49 -22.30 -8.17 -6.61
CA GLU A 49 -22.87 -6.84 -6.40
C GLU A 49 -21.87 -5.72 -6.73
N GLN A 50 -20.60 -5.89 -6.37
CA GLN A 50 -19.54 -4.93 -6.68
C GLN A 50 -19.28 -4.88 -8.18
N ALA A 51 -19.24 -6.05 -8.84
CA ALA A 51 -19.09 -6.15 -10.28
C ALA A 51 -20.24 -5.47 -11.02
N ALA A 52 -21.49 -5.69 -10.57
CA ALA A 52 -22.67 -5.04 -11.14
C ALA A 52 -22.65 -3.51 -10.95
N ALA A 53 -22.28 -3.03 -9.76
CA ALA A 53 -22.17 -1.60 -9.49
C ALA A 53 -21.11 -0.92 -10.36
N LEU A 54 -19.92 -1.53 -10.49
CA LEU A 54 -18.86 -1.02 -11.37
C LEU A 54 -19.27 -1.03 -12.85
N ALA A 55 -19.95 -2.09 -13.29
CA ALA A 55 -20.48 -2.17 -14.65
C ALA A 55 -21.51 -1.08 -14.95
N ALA A 56 -22.37 -0.74 -13.97
CA ALA A 56 -23.34 0.34 -14.13
C ALA A 56 -22.65 1.72 -14.26
N LEU A 57 -21.63 2.00 -13.45
CA LEU A 57 -20.84 3.24 -13.56
C LEU A 57 -20.11 3.34 -14.90
N ALA A 58 -19.51 2.23 -15.35
CA ALA A 58 -18.85 2.16 -16.65
C ALA A 58 -19.84 2.42 -17.80
N ALA A 59 -21.03 1.79 -17.74
CA ALA A 59 -22.07 1.99 -18.75
C ALA A 59 -22.56 3.44 -18.80
N GLU A 60 -22.71 4.10 -17.65
CA GLU A 60 -23.09 5.51 -17.56
C GLU A 60 -22.03 6.42 -18.20
N ALA A 61 -20.75 6.21 -17.87
CA ALA A 61 -19.63 6.93 -18.47
C ALA A 61 -19.51 6.70 -19.99
N ASP A 62 -19.83 5.48 -20.46
CA ASP A 62 -19.80 5.13 -21.88
C ASP A 62 -20.97 5.76 -22.64
N ALA A 63 -22.15 5.87 -22.02
CA ALA A 63 -23.32 6.53 -22.60
C ALA A 63 -23.15 8.05 -22.70
N HIS A 64 -22.39 8.65 -21.78
CA HIS A 64 -22.19 10.10 -21.69
C HIS A 64 -20.70 10.45 -21.74
N PRO A 65 -20.04 10.33 -22.91
CA PRO A 65 -18.59 10.42 -22.99
C PRO A 65 -18.01 11.78 -22.60
N ASP A 66 -18.78 12.86 -22.76
CA ASP A 66 -18.41 14.23 -22.42
C ASP A 66 -18.90 14.64 -21.01
N ASP A 67 -19.48 13.72 -20.24
CA ASP A 67 -19.88 13.96 -18.86
C ASP A 67 -18.70 13.71 -17.91
N PHE A 68 -18.15 14.82 -17.41
CA PHE A 68 -17.06 14.82 -16.45
C PHE A 68 -17.36 14.00 -15.20
N GLU A 69 -18.55 14.16 -14.60
CA GLU A 69 -18.88 13.50 -13.34
C GLU A 69 -19.08 12.00 -13.55
N ALA A 70 -19.66 11.59 -14.67
CA ALA A 70 -19.80 10.18 -15.02
C ALA A 70 -18.42 9.50 -15.20
N ARG A 71 -17.51 10.13 -15.96
CA ARG A 71 -16.13 9.65 -16.17
C ARG A 71 -15.36 9.58 -14.86
N LYS A 72 -15.39 10.65 -14.05
CA LYS A 72 -14.74 10.70 -12.74
C LYS A 72 -15.28 9.64 -11.79
N ALA A 73 -16.59 9.48 -11.70
CA ALA A 73 -17.21 8.48 -10.83
C ALA A 73 -16.80 7.05 -11.22
N SER A 74 -16.85 6.71 -12.51
CA SER A 74 -16.38 5.41 -13.01
C SER A 74 -14.89 5.21 -12.74
N GLY A 75 -14.05 6.18 -13.12
CA GLY A 75 -12.59 6.11 -12.96
C GLY A 75 -12.15 5.94 -11.51
N LEU A 76 -12.68 6.76 -10.59
CA LEU A 76 -12.35 6.67 -9.17
C LEU A 76 -12.83 5.35 -8.54
N ALA A 77 -14.03 4.88 -8.91
CA ALA A 77 -14.54 3.60 -8.40
C ALA A 77 -13.64 2.43 -8.83
N HIS A 78 -13.30 2.34 -10.12
CA HIS A 78 -12.41 1.30 -10.63
C HIS A 78 -10.99 1.41 -10.05
N MET A 79 -10.46 2.63 -9.87
CA MET A 79 -9.15 2.86 -9.27
C MET A 79 -9.11 2.37 -7.82
N ARG A 80 -10.16 2.62 -7.03
CA ARG A 80 -10.24 2.15 -5.63
C ARG A 80 -10.12 0.63 -5.54
N PHE A 81 -10.81 -0.12 -6.40
CA PHE A 81 -10.70 -1.58 -6.43
C PHE A 81 -9.36 -2.07 -6.97
N THR A 82 -8.81 -1.39 -7.98
CA THR A 82 -7.46 -1.66 -8.50
C THR A 82 -6.42 -1.56 -7.38
N LEU A 83 -6.46 -0.47 -6.60
CA LEU A 83 -5.56 -0.24 -5.47
C LEU A 83 -5.80 -1.24 -4.31
N ALA A 84 -7.03 -1.70 -4.13
CA ALA A 84 -7.36 -2.78 -3.19
C ALA A 84 -6.81 -4.14 -3.63
N GLY A 85 -6.43 -4.29 -4.90
CA GLY A 85 -5.78 -5.48 -5.45
C GLY A 85 -6.59 -6.23 -6.51
N VAL A 86 -7.59 -5.60 -7.14
CA VAL A 86 -8.31 -6.09 -8.33
C VAL A 86 -7.69 -5.46 -9.59
N LEU A 87 -6.46 -5.86 -9.91
CA LEU A 87 -5.57 -5.23 -10.89
C LEU A 87 -6.14 -5.20 -12.31
N ARG A 88 -6.99 -6.16 -12.68
CA ARG A 88 -7.66 -6.17 -13.99
C ARG A 88 -8.52 -4.95 -14.30
N LEU A 89 -8.86 -4.13 -13.30
CA LEU A 89 -9.68 -2.93 -13.48
C LEU A 89 -8.85 -1.68 -13.82
N ARG A 90 -7.52 -1.76 -13.78
CA ARG A 90 -6.61 -0.62 -13.95
C ARG A 90 -6.88 0.13 -15.25
N ASP A 91 -6.88 -0.58 -16.37
CA ASP A 91 -6.95 0.06 -17.69
C ASP A 91 -8.28 0.83 -17.87
N ARG A 92 -9.38 0.31 -17.30
CA ARG A 92 -10.66 1.02 -17.27
C ARG A 92 -10.59 2.28 -16.39
N ALA A 93 -9.98 2.15 -15.21
CA ALA A 93 -9.82 3.27 -14.29
C ALA A 93 -8.99 4.41 -14.91
N GLU A 94 -7.84 4.08 -15.52
CA GLU A 94 -6.96 5.05 -16.17
C GLU A 94 -7.66 5.75 -17.33
N ALA A 95 -8.34 5.00 -18.21
CA ALA A 95 -9.03 5.58 -19.35
C ALA A 95 -10.13 6.58 -18.93
N ASP A 96 -10.95 6.22 -17.94
CA ASP A 96 -12.03 7.10 -17.47
C ASP A 96 -11.48 8.33 -16.71
N LEU A 97 -10.41 8.17 -15.90
CA LEU A 97 -9.78 9.31 -15.21
C LEU A 97 -9.06 10.24 -16.18
N GLU A 98 -8.37 9.71 -17.20
CA GLU A 98 -7.73 10.50 -18.24
C GLU A 98 -8.76 11.30 -19.04
N ALA A 99 -9.89 10.67 -19.41
CA ALA A 99 -10.99 11.35 -20.07
C ALA A 99 -11.61 12.45 -19.18
N ALA A 100 -11.81 12.18 -17.88
CA ALA A 100 -12.29 13.18 -16.93
C ALA A 100 -11.30 14.36 -16.80
N PHE A 101 -10.01 14.08 -16.70
CA PHE A 101 -8.96 15.09 -16.59
C PHE A 101 -8.88 15.96 -17.86
N ALA A 102 -9.08 15.37 -19.04
CA ALA A 102 -9.14 16.10 -20.30
C ALA A 102 -10.33 17.07 -20.38
N LEU A 103 -11.46 16.75 -19.73
CA LEU A 103 -12.63 17.63 -19.63
C LEU A 103 -12.44 18.74 -18.59
N LYS A 104 -11.83 18.41 -17.44
CA LYS A 104 -11.64 19.35 -16.32
C LYS A 104 -10.39 18.98 -15.51
N SER A 105 -9.27 19.62 -15.86
CA SER A 105 -7.96 19.33 -15.27
C SER A 105 -7.68 20.06 -13.95
N ASP A 106 -8.52 21.00 -13.55
CA ASP A 106 -8.37 21.79 -12.32
C ASP A 106 -9.18 21.22 -11.14
N ASP A 107 -9.82 20.06 -11.34
CA ASP A 107 -10.54 19.36 -10.28
C ASP A 107 -9.54 18.76 -9.27
N PRO A 108 -9.62 19.09 -7.97
CA PRO A 108 -8.62 18.68 -6.99
C PRO A 108 -8.67 17.20 -6.61
N GLU A 109 -9.68 16.46 -7.08
CA GLU A 109 -9.82 15.02 -6.81
C GLU A 109 -9.28 14.13 -7.93
N LEU A 110 -8.79 14.72 -9.04
CA LEU A 110 -8.11 14.03 -10.14
C LEU A 110 -6.60 14.32 -10.12
#